data_AF-A0A0Q3II11-F1
#
_entry.id   AF-A0A0Q3II11-F1
#
_cell.length_a   1.000
_cell.length_b   1.000
_cell.length_c   1.000
_cell.angle_alpha   90.00
_cell.angle_beta   90.00
_cell.angle_gamma   90.00
#
_symmetry.space_group_name_H-M   'P 1'
#
loop_
_entity.id
_entity.type
_entity.pdbx_description
1 polymer ?
#
loop_
_entity_poly.entity_id
_entity_poly.type
_entity_poly.pdbx_seq_one_letter_code
_entity_poly.pdbx_strand_id
1 'polypeptide(L)'
;MAEVPLEDELQRELSGIMIQSYIMGLRREFETKLWENQNRISTLTKNCNENVSEIAALRDELAGILSAVAASESSVLPPHTSLEKVDETSSLKMKDDGGEPPVARQTNEAMLDIPDFSLLKHMSGEEITGFLKSEWLKLRRQHEIELHAKTEELFRLKRDFAKDGAMLPFRKERELELIKSKLSQTISKLDEIISRKEGSSFNHKEDDELCRLKDRIGSLLDENEHLRGLLANKRKENKQLASQVVDAHSDIMQHSLSKSKLLNQVDKLSGQLEDLKIESHLKDLLDLSVLREVFGNYENQIDDSNQEEWFLRDLLMEKEEQIRVMSGEKHKLKYENDQLVSIAGSTLVQHHEEFDLVNDELSMFREKVCEQELLILEFKGESNSMKSCLYEALQQIHVCKQEIYGLTETLTSMSVALEEAKEQNASLDATIREMKKTPVPCIDSHSGHAGHLEFDLVSMEKLSKEYSDFESRLAQSMKQNEIRLIYLAMRSTPF
;
A
#
# COMPACT_ATOMS: atom_id res chain seq x y z
N MET A 1 29.61 26.97 -25.17
CA MET A 1 29.58 28.38 -25.63
C MET A 1 29.13 29.22 -24.45
N ALA A 2 30.07 29.83 -23.72
CA ALA A 2 29.77 30.63 -22.53
C ALA A 2 30.86 31.72 -22.37
N GLU A 3 31.01 32.55 -23.39
CA GLU A 3 32.07 33.59 -23.46
C GLU A 3 31.51 35.00 -23.70
N VAL A 4 30.18 35.17 -23.58
CA VAL A 4 29.46 36.43 -23.84
C VAL A 4 29.45 37.43 -22.66
N PRO A 5 29.47 37.05 -21.36
CA PRO A 5 29.27 38.02 -20.27
C PRO A 5 30.39 39.05 -20.11
N LEU A 6 31.64 38.69 -20.44
CA LEU A 6 32.81 39.54 -20.20
C LEU A 6 32.94 40.63 -21.28
N GLU A 7 32.55 40.31 -22.51
CA GLU A 7 32.60 41.24 -23.66
C GLU A 7 31.56 42.35 -23.50
N ASP A 8 30.34 42.03 -23.04
CA ASP A 8 29.30 43.01 -22.73
C ASP A 8 29.68 43.94 -21.57
N GLU A 9 30.37 43.42 -20.55
CA GLU A 9 30.87 44.20 -19.39
C GLU A 9 31.94 45.20 -19.83
N LEU A 10 32.93 44.72 -20.60
CA LEU A 10 34.02 45.55 -21.17
C LEU A 10 33.48 46.61 -22.13
N GLN A 11 32.51 46.26 -22.98
CA GLN A 11 31.90 47.20 -23.92
C GLN A 11 31.13 48.31 -23.19
N ARG A 12 30.45 47.97 -22.08
CA ARG A 12 29.77 48.94 -21.22
C ARG A 12 30.76 49.85 -20.50
N GLU A 13 31.86 49.32 -19.98
CA GLU A 13 32.91 50.11 -19.32
C GLU A 13 33.62 51.06 -20.29
N LEU A 14 34.01 50.58 -21.47
CA LEU A 14 34.57 51.41 -22.54
C LEU A 14 33.62 52.53 -22.97
N SER A 15 32.33 52.22 -23.11
CA SER A 15 31.30 53.23 -23.43
C SER A 15 31.18 54.27 -22.32
N GLY A 16 31.23 53.85 -21.05
CA GLY A 16 31.25 54.73 -19.89
C GLY A 16 32.44 55.71 -19.90
N ILE A 17 33.65 55.19 -20.15
CA ILE A 17 34.88 55.99 -20.21
C ILE A 17 34.84 56.98 -21.39
N MET A 18 34.38 56.55 -22.57
CA MET A 18 34.25 57.43 -23.73
C MET A 18 33.27 58.58 -23.50
N ILE A 19 32.09 58.29 -22.92
CA ILE A 19 31.09 59.32 -22.61
C ILE A 19 31.63 60.29 -21.56
N GLN A 20 32.27 59.78 -20.50
CA GLN A 20 32.82 60.62 -19.44
C GLN A 20 33.96 61.51 -19.94
N SER A 21 34.87 60.98 -20.77
CA SER A 21 35.95 61.76 -21.36
C SER A 21 35.44 62.86 -22.30
N TYR A 22 34.39 62.56 -23.08
CA TYR A 22 33.73 63.54 -23.94
C TYR A 22 33.06 64.67 -23.15
N ILE A 23 32.28 64.34 -22.12
CA ILE A 23 31.64 65.34 -21.24
C ILE A 23 32.69 66.22 -20.55
N MET A 24 33.79 65.62 -20.09
CA MET A 24 34.87 66.36 -19.44
C MET A 24 35.63 67.27 -20.42
N GLY A 25 35.80 66.84 -21.68
CA GLY A 25 36.36 67.66 -22.75
C GLY A 25 35.52 68.91 -23.02
N LEU A 26 34.22 68.72 -23.22
CA LEU A 26 33.27 69.82 -23.42
C LEU A 26 33.27 70.79 -22.23
N ARG A 27 33.26 70.28 -21.00
CA ARG A 27 33.28 71.12 -19.80
C ARG A 27 34.49 72.04 -19.76
N ARG A 28 35.69 71.52 -20.05
CA ARG A 28 36.91 72.33 -20.09
C ARG A 28 36.86 73.38 -21.20
N GLU A 29 36.38 73.02 -22.38
CA GLU A 29 36.29 73.97 -23.50
C GLU A 29 35.37 75.16 -23.17
N PHE A 30 34.21 74.89 -22.57
CA PHE A 30 33.30 75.94 -22.12
C PHE A 30 33.91 76.81 -21.03
N GLU A 31 34.61 76.21 -20.07
CA GLU A 31 35.28 76.92 -18.97
C GLU A 31 36.39 77.85 -19.50
N THR A 32 37.20 77.38 -20.45
CA THR A 32 38.22 78.21 -21.13
C THR A 32 37.59 79.37 -21.90
N LYS A 33 36.54 79.11 -22.68
CA LYS A 33 35.82 80.15 -23.44
C LYS A 33 35.19 81.22 -22.54
N LEU A 34 34.63 80.80 -21.40
CA LEU A 34 34.09 81.71 -20.39
C LEU A 34 35.20 82.61 -19.82
N TRP A 35 36.34 82.03 -19.48
CA TRP A 35 37.47 82.76 -18.92
C TRP A 35 38.09 83.75 -19.92
N GLU A 36 38.25 83.35 -21.18
CA GLU A 36 38.70 84.24 -22.26
C GLU A 36 37.73 85.41 -22.47
N ASN A 37 36.43 85.14 -22.51
CA ASN A 37 35.42 86.19 -22.65
C ASN A 37 35.43 87.16 -21.46
N GLN A 38 35.54 86.65 -20.23
CA GLN A 38 35.66 87.47 -19.02
C GLN A 38 36.85 88.43 -19.13
N ASN A 39 38.01 87.93 -19.57
CA ASN A 39 39.20 88.77 -19.76
C ASN A 39 39.03 89.81 -20.86
N ARG A 40 38.40 89.46 -21.99
CA ARG A 40 38.12 90.41 -23.07
C ARG A 40 37.22 91.54 -22.59
N ILE A 41 36.16 91.21 -21.82
CA ILE A 41 35.25 92.21 -21.23
C ILE A 41 35.99 93.10 -20.24
N SER A 42 36.82 92.52 -19.36
CA SER A 42 37.61 93.29 -18.39
C SER A 42 38.58 94.24 -19.08
N THR A 43 39.23 93.80 -20.16
CA THR A 43 40.18 94.62 -20.92
C THR A 43 39.47 95.77 -21.64
N LEU A 44 38.32 95.48 -22.26
CA LEU A 44 37.49 96.49 -22.94
C LEU A 44 36.97 97.55 -21.95
N THR A 45 36.54 97.11 -20.77
CA THR A 45 36.06 97.99 -19.70
C THR A 45 37.18 98.92 -19.21
N LYS A 46 38.39 98.40 -19.02
CA LYS A 46 39.55 99.20 -18.64
C LYS A 46 39.90 100.25 -19.70
N ASN A 47 39.99 99.86 -20.98
CA ASN A 47 40.26 100.79 -22.06
C ASN A 47 39.17 101.87 -22.20
N CYS A 48 37.90 101.51 -22.04
CA CYS A 48 36.80 102.47 -22.07
C CYS A 48 36.92 103.51 -20.93
N ASN A 49 37.34 103.08 -19.74
CA ASN A 49 37.58 103.97 -18.61
C ASN A 49 38.76 104.92 -18.84
N GLU A 50 39.85 104.42 -19.41
CA GLU A 50 41.01 105.24 -19.79
C GLU A 50 40.63 106.30 -20.82
N ASN A 51 39.95 105.91 -21.91
CA ASN A 51 39.47 106.83 -22.95
C ASN A 51 38.56 107.94 -22.38
N VAL A 52 37.67 107.61 -21.45
CA VAL A 52 36.78 108.62 -20.84
C VAL A 52 37.56 109.57 -19.92
N SER A 53 38.60 109.07 -19.25
CA SER A 53 39.47 109.91 -18.42
C SER A 53 40.27 110.89 -19.29
N GLU A 54 40.75 110.45 -20.45
CA GLU A 54 41.41 111.32 -21.43
C GLU A 54 40.45 112.37 -22.01
N ILE A 55 39.20 111.98 -22.31
CA ILE A 55 38.16 112.91 -22.78
C ILE A 55 37.85 113.97 -21.72
N ALA A 56 37.81 113.61 -20.44
CA ALA A 56 37.62 114.55 -19.34
C ALA A 56 38.78 115.54 -19.23
N ALA A 57 40.03 115.06 -19.33
CA ALA A 57 41.22 115.93 -19.33
C ALA A 57 41.20 116.92 -20.50
N LEU A 58 40.91 116.46 -21.72
CA LEU A 58 40.80 117.32 -22.90
C LEU A 58 39.70 118.37 -22.76
N ARG A 59 38.57 117.99 -22.16
CA ARG A 59 37.46 118.91 -21.87
C ARG A 59 37.92 120.04 -20.93
N ASP A 60 38.65 119.70 -19.87
CA ASP A 60 39.14 120.68 -18.89
C ASP A 60 40.21 121.62 -19.47
N GLU A 61 41.11 121.11 -20.31
CA GLU A 61 42.06 121.94 -21.07
C GLU A 61 41.32 122.93 -21.97
N LEU A 62 40.30 122.46 -22.70
CA LEU A 62 39.50 123.29 -23.60
C LEU A 62 38.71 124.38 -22.85
N ALA A 63 38.20 124.05 -21.66
CA ALA A 63 37.57 125.02 -20.75
C ALA A 63 38.57 126.07 -20.24
N GLY A 64 39.80 125.66 -19.94
CA GLY A 64 40.91 126.57 -19.62
C GLY A 64 41.17 127.56 -20.75
N ILE A 65 41.26 127.09 -22.00
CA ILE A 65 41.44 127.95 -23.18
C ILE A 65 40.28 128.94 -23.35
N LEU A 66 39.03 128.48 -23.18
CA LEU A 66 37.85 129.35 -23.28
C LEU A 66 37.91 130.49 -22.26
N SER A 67 38.35 130.20 -21.03
CA SER A 67 38.49 131.20 -19.97
C SER A 67 39.58 132.24 -20.29
N ALA A 68 40.72 131.81 -20.84
CA ALA A 68 41.83 132.70 -21.21
C ALA A 68 41.46 133.63 -22.38
N VAL A 69 40.70 133.12 -23.36
CA VAL A 69 40.17 133.91 -24.48
C VAL A 69 39.17 134.97 -23.98
N ALA A 70 38.30 134.62 -23.02
CA ALA A 70 37.36 135.58 -22.43
C ALA A 70 38.06 136.66 -21.58
N ALA A 71 39.13 136.31 -20.86
CA ALA A 71 39.88 137.26 -20.03
C ALA A 71 40.64 138.33 -20.84
N SER A 72 41.00 138.03 -22.10
CA SER A 72 41.77 138.94 -22.97
C SER A 72 40.98 140.16 -23.47
N GLU A 73 39.65 140.17 -23.34
CA GLU A 73 38.79 141.30 -23.77
C GLU A 73 38.56 142.36 -22.70
N SER A 74 38.91 142.10 -21.43
CA SER A 74 38.57 143.00 -20.30
C SER A 74 39.54 144.18 -20.11
N SER A 75 40.56 144.36 -20.96
CA SER A 75 41.53 145.46 -20.84
C SER A 75 41.37 146.48 -21.98
N VAL A 76 40.48 147.47 -21.78
CA VAL A 76 40.36 148.67 -22.62
C VAL A 76 40.67 149.91 -21.76
N LEU A 77 41.71 150.64 -22.19
CA LEU A 77 42.49 151.73 -21.55
C LEU A 77 41.74 153.08 -21.37
N PRO A 78 42.27 154.04 -20.56
CA PRO A 78 42.47 155.43 -21.08
C PRO A 78 43.71 156.19 -20.45
N PRO A 79 43.94 157.52 -20.63
CA PRO A 79 44.91 158.13 -21.57
C PRO A 79 46.02 159.03 -20.94
N HIS A 80 47.06 159.35 -21.73
CA HIS A 80 48.10 160.43 -21.62
C HIS A 80 48.49 161.03 -20.24
N THR A 81 49.76 160.89 -19.79
CA THR A 81 50.73 161.99 -19.50
C THR A 81 52.08 161.49 -18.93
N SER A 82 53.16 162.12 -19.39
CA SER A 82 54.48 162.41 -18.79
C SER A 82 55.14 161.53 -17.71
N LEU A 83 56.39 161.16 -18.02
CA LEU A 83 57.62 161.50 -17.27
C LEU A 83 57.81 160.96 -15.84
N GLU A 84 58.59 159.88 -15.71
CA GLU A 84 59.83 159.74 -14.89
C GLU A 84 60.22 158.26 -14.89
N LYS A 85 61.30 157.88 -15.57
CA LYS A 85 62.65 157.63 -15.01
C LYS A 85 62.72 156.54 -13.92
N VAL A 86 63.46 155.49 -14.30
CA VAL A 86 64.58 154.89 -13.53
C VAL A 86 64.19 153.98 -12.36
N ASP A 87 64.27 152.66 -12.57
CA ASP A 87 65.43 151.80 -12.24
C ASP A 87 65.03 150.35 -12.59
N GLU A 88 65.68 149.70 -13.56
CA GLU A 88 66.95 148.97 -13.40
C GLU A 88 67.00 148.07 -12.16
N THR A 89 66.78 146.77 -12.39
CA THR A 89 67.69 145.66 -12.03
C THR A 89 66.97 144.34 -12.37
N SER A 90 67.25 143.75 -13.53
CA SER A 90 68.37 142.83 -13.77
C SER A 90 68.17 141.45 -13.15
N SER A 91 67.99 140.44 -14.01
CA SER A 91 68.93 139.31 -14.20
C SER A 91 68.17 138.06 -14.65
N LEU A 92 68.24 137.69 -15.93
CA LEU A 92 69.32 136.93 -16.57
C LEU A 92 69.20 135.41 -16.39
N LYS A 93 68.67 134.77 -17.44
CA LYS A 93 69.31 133.72 -18.26
C LYS A 93 68.30 133.39 -19.37
N MET A 94 68.42 133.84 -20.62
CA MET A 94 69.54 133.69 -21.56
C MET A 94 70.14 132.27 -21.56
N LYS A 95 69.57 131.44 -22.43
CA LYS A 95 70.32 130.80 -23.51
C LYS A 95 69.35 130.72 -24.70
N ASP A 96 69.34 131.70 -25.60
CA ASP A 96 70.39 132.03 -26.57
C ASP A 96 70.58 130.93 -27.62
N ASP A 97 70.33 131.40 -28.85
CA ASP A 97 71.12 131.19 -30.06
C ASP A 97 70.54 130.21 -31.09
N GLY A 98 70.23 130.61 -32.32
CA GLY A 98 70.35 131.92 -32.99
C GLY A 98 69.21 132.09 -33.99
N GLY A 99 68.78 133.30 -34.37
CA GLY A 99 69.66 134.41 -34.74
C GLY A 99 70.28 134.06 -36.10
N GLU A 100 70.07 134.77 -37.20
CA GLU A 100 70.03 136.21 -37.30
C GLU A 100 69.65 136.64 -38.73
N PRO A 101 69.40 137.95 -38.94
CA PRO A 101 68.43 138.47 -39.89
C PRO A 101 69.09 139.41 -40.96
N PRO A 102 68.83 140.72 -41.08
CA PRO A 102 68.01 141.29 -42.17
C PRO A 102 68.58 142.59 -42.81
N VAL A 103 67.76 143.28 -43.63
CA VAL A 103 67.67 144.78 -43.75
C VAL A 103 68.91 145.46 -44.39
N ALA A 104 68.93 146.63 -45.04
CA ALA A 104 68.03 147.75 -45.30
C ALA A 104 68.49 148.45 -46.59
N ARG A 105 67.61 149.30 -47.14
CA ARG A 105 67.90 150.37 -48.08
C ARG A 105 67.61 151.70 -47.38
N GLN A 106 68.52 152.68 -47.45
CA GLN A 106 68.31 154.14 -47.28
C GLN A 106 69.56 154.81 -47.89
N THR A 107 69.57 155.48 -49.04
CA THR A 107 69.04 156.80 -49.49
C THR A 107 69.67 158.02 -48.83
N ASN A 108 70.29 158.83 -49.70
CA ASN A 108 71.22 159.94 -49.47
C ASN A 108 70.50 161.28 -49.20
N GLU A 109 71.14 162.13 -48.40
CA GLU A 109 70.73 163.51 -48.11
C GLU A 109 71.71 164.49 -48.76
N ALA A 110 71.18 165.48 -49.50
CA ALA A 110 71.93 166.33 -50.42
C ALA A 110 72.26 167.71 -49.81
N MET A 111 73.57 167.98 -49.76
CA MET A 111 74.31 169.25 -49.94
C MET A 111 73.58 170.59 -49.71
N LEU A 112 74.04 171.31 -48.68
CA LEU A 112 73.98 172.77 -48.56
C LEU A 112 75.23 173.38 -49.23
N ASP A 113 75.05 174.23 -50.24
CA ASP A 113 76.10 175.10 -50.79
C ASP A 113 76.30 176.30 -49.83
N ILE A 114 77.45 176.33 -49.16
CA ILE A 114 77.88 177.45 -48.31
C ILE A 114 78.40 178.56 -49.24
N PRO A 115 77.88 179.81 -49.17
CA PRO A 115 78.40 180.90 -49.98
C PRO A 115 79.86 181.22 -49.63
N ASP A 116 80.69 181.39 -50.66
CA ASP A 116 82.11 181.73 -50.53
C ASP A 116 82.26 183.19 -50.03
N PHE A 117 82.62 183.34 -48.75
CA PHE A 117 82.74 184.64 -48.08
C PHE A 117 83.94 185.48 -48.54
N SER A 118 84.74 185.01 -49.49
CA SER A 118 85.89 185.73 -50.03
C SER A 118 85.52 187.04 -50.76
N LEU A 119 84.27 187.20 -51.23
CA LEU A 119 83.79 188.45 -51.85
C LEU A 119 83.59 189.62 -50.88
N LEU A 120 83.42 189.36 -49.57
CA LEU A 120 83.08 190.41 -48.60
C LEU A 120 84.25 191.35 -48.26
N LYS A 121 85.49 190.97 -48.59
CA LYS A 121 86.68 191.75 -48.23
C LYS A 121 86.80 193.09 -48.98
N HIS A 122 86.08 193.24 -50.09
CA HIS A 122 86.13 194.42 -50.96
C HIS A 122 84.85 195.28 -50.93
N MET A 123 83.86 194.88 -50.14
CA MET A 123 82.59 195.60 -50.03
C MET A 123 82.65 196.66 -48.94
N SER A 124 82.04 197.81 -49.21
CA SER A 124 81.85 198.85 -48.20
C SER A 124 80.89 198.38 -47.10
N GLY A 125 80.99 198.94 -45.89
CA GLY A 125 80.22 198.46 -44.74
C GLY A 125 78.70 198.43 -44.96
N GLU A 126 78.14 199.34 -45.75
CA GLU A 126 76.72 199.32 -46.13
C GLU A 126 76.37 198.17 -47.08
N GLU A 127 77.24 197.86 -48.04
CA GLU A 127 77.03 196.76 -48.99
C GLU A 127 77.08 195.38 -48.30
N ILE A 128 77.99 195.21 -47.33
CA ILE A 128 78.04 193.99 -46.49
C ILE A 128 76.74 193.81 -45.72
N THR A 129 76.24 194.90 -45.14
CA THR A 129 74.98 194.88 -44.37
C THR A 129 73.80 194.54 -45.28
N GLY A 130 73.78 195.09 -46.50
CA GLY A 130 72.79 194.75 -47.52
C GLY A 130 72.82 193.27 -47.94
N PHE A 131 74.03 192.73 -48.20
CA PHE A 131 74.21 191.32 -48.57
C PHE A 131 73.71 190.37 -47.47
N LEU A 132 74.17 190.57 -46.21
CA LEU A 132 73.74 189.76 -45.07
C LEU A 132 72.22 189.82 -44.87
N LYS A 133 71.61 191.00 -45.02
CA LYS A 133 70.15 191.15 -44.89
C LYS A 133 69.40 190.40 -46.00
N SER A 134 69.95 190.38 -47.22
CA SER A 134 69.38 189.65 -48.35
C SER A 134 69.48 188.13 -48.19
N GLU A 135 70.62 187.61 -47.74
CA GLU A 135 70.81 186.17 -47.48
C GLU A 135 70.00 185.70 -46.28
N TRP A 136 69.91 186.52 -45.21
CA TRP A 136 69.02 186.23 -44.10
C TRP A 136 67.55 186.12 -44.53
N LEU A 137 67.11 187.00 -45.43
CA LEU A 137 65.74 186.98 -45.95
C LEU A 137 65.48 185.74 -46.84
N LYS A 138 66.49 185.30 -47.60
CA LYS A 138 66.42 184.05 -48.37
C LYS A 138 66.34 182.83 -47.45
N LEU A 139 67.22 182.71 -46.45
CA LEU A 139 67.20 181.60 -45.49
C LEU A 139 65.85 181.52 -44.76
N ARG A 140 65.31 182.69 -44.34
CA ARG A 140 63.99 182.76 -43.70
C ARG A 140 62.88 182.26 -44.61
N ARG A 141 62.84 182.68 -45.88
CA ARG A 141 61.83 182.21 -46.84
C ARG A 141 61.96 180.71 -47.11
N GLN A 142 63.17 180.19 -47.19
CA GLN A 142 63.39 178.76 -47.41
C GLN A 142 62.85 177.92 -46.24
N HIS A 143 63.12 178.35 -45.00
CA HIS A 143 62.61 177.68 -43.80
C HIS A 143 61.07 177.73 -43.72
N GLU A 144 60.44 178.85 -44.08
CA GLU A 144 58.97 178.97 -44.14
C GLU A 144 58.35 177.99 -45.15
N ILE A 145 58.97 177.81 -46.32
CA ILE A 145 58.50 176.86 -47.35
C ILE A 145 58.60 175.41 -46.85
N GLU A 146 59.72 175.05 -46.22
CA GLU A 146 59.93 173.69 -45.71
C GLU A 146 59.00 173.36 -44.54
N LEU A 147 58.77 174.32 -43.62
CA LEU A 147 57.81 174.19 -42.54
C LEU A 147 56.38 173.97 -43.06
N HIS A 148 55.98 174.72 -44.10
CA HIS A 148 54.66 174.56 -44.70
C HIS A 148 54.52 173.19 -45.39
N ALA A 149 55.54 172.73 -46.11
CA ALA A 149 55.54 171.42 -46.76
C ALA A 149 55.39 170.28 -45.73
N LYS A 150 56.12 170.32 -44.61
CA LYS A 150 56.03 169.31 -43.54
C LYS A 150 54.69 169.33 -42.82
N THR A 151 54.10 170.51 -42.65
CA THR A 151 52.77 170.64 -42.02
C THR A 151 51.68 170.00 -42.87
N GLU A 152 51.71 170.20 -44.19
CA GLU A 152 50.74 169.59 -45.11
C GLU A 152 50.90 168.05 -45.18
N GLU A 153 52.13 167.55 -45.09
CA GLU A 153 52.43 166.12 -45.01
C GLU A 153 51.77 165.46 -43.78
N LEU A 154 51.86 166.12 -42.62
CA LEU A 154 51.25 165.65 -41.37
C LEU A 154 49.72 165.62 -41.44
N PHE A 155 49.09 166.66 -42.02
CA PHE A 155 47.63 166.67 -42.21
C PHE A 155 47.15 165.62 -43.20
N ARG A 156 47.93 165.32 -44.24
CA ARG A 156 47.63 164.22 -45.18
C ARG A 156 47.67 162.87 -44.47
N LEU A 157 48.72 162.58 -43.70
CA LEU A 157 48.86 161.33 -42.94
C LEU A 157 47.73 161.16 -41.90
N LYS A 158 47.36 162.26 -41.22
CA LYS A 158 46.26 162.27 -40.24
C LYS A 158 44.91 161.96 -40.90
N ARG A 159 44.70 162.38 -42.15
CA ARG A 159 43.47 162.12 -42.92
C ARG A 159 43.39 160.66 -43.38
N ASP A 160 44.51 160.02 -43.68
CA ASP A 160 44.55 158.60 -44.08
C ASP A 160 44.36 157.68 -42.86
N PHE A 161 45.00 157.97 -41.72
CA PHE A 161 44.83 157.18 -40.49
C PHE A 161 43.38 157.19 -39.95
N ALA A 162 42.67 158.31 -40.12
CA ALA A 162 41.26 158.41 -39.74
C ALA A 162 40.32 157.59 -40.64
N LYS A 163 40.71 157.30 -41.89
CA LYS A 163 39.91 156.44 -42.79
C LYS A 163 40.09 154.95 -42.48
N ASP A 164 41.29 154.51 -42.14
CA ASP A 164 41.57 153.09 -41.85
C ASP A 164 41.23 152.68 -40.40
N GLY A 165 41.32 153.59 -39.44
CA GLY A 165 41.00 153.32 -38.03
C GLY A 165 39.52 152.94 -37.77
N ALA A 166 38.60 153.35 -38.64
CA ALA A 166 37.17 153.09 -38.47
C ALA A 166 36.70 151.69 -38.93
N MET A 167 37.52 150.96 -39.69
CA MET A 167 37.14 149.66 -40.28
C MET A 167 37.79 148.43 -39.62
N LEU A 168 38.81 148.60 -38.77
CA LEU A 168 39.58 147.49 -38.18
C LEU A 168 39.00 146.80 -36.92
N PRO A 169 38.26 147.45 -35.99
CA PRO A 169 37.80 146.79 -34.76
C PRO A 169 36.78 145.68 -35.01
N PHE A 170 35.82 145.91 -35.91
CA PHE A 170 34.66 145.03 -36.10
C PHE A 170 34.96 143.67 -36.75
N ARG A 171 36.10 143.51 -37.44
CA ARG A 171 36.43 142.24 -38.13
C ARG A 171 37.05 141.21 -37.20
N LYS A 172 37.90 141.63 -36.26
CA LYS A 172 38.56 140.74 -35.29
C LYS A 172 37.60 140.25 -34.21
N GLU A 173 36.66 141.07 -33.79
CA GLU A 173 35.67 140.73 -32.76
C GLU A 173 34.69 139.64 -33.22
N ARG A 174 34.32 139.63 -34.52
CA ARG A 174 33.45 138.59 -35.10
C ARG A 174 34.12 137.21 -35.20
N GLU A 175 35.41 137.18 -35.54
CA GLU A 175 36.17 135.92 -35.63
C GLU A 175 36.40 135.31 -34.23
N LEU A 176 36.65 136.14 -33.22
CA LEU A 176 36.81 135.68 -31.84
C LEU A 176 35.50 135.10 -31.26
N GLU A 177 34.37 135.75 -31.52
CA GLU A 177 33.05 135.24 -31.10
C GLU A 177 32.71 133.89 -31.76
N LEU A 178 33.09 133.69 -33.03
CA LEU A 178 32.92 132.41 -33.70
C LEU A 178 33.78 131.31 -33.04
N ILE A 179 35.01 131.62 -32.64
CA ILE A 179 35.91 130.69 -31.93
C ILE A 179 35.33 130.33 -30.56
N LYS A 180 34.88 131.31 -29.76
CA LYS A 180 34.23 131.06 -28.46
C LYS A 180 33.01 130.16 -28.60
N SER A 181 32.13 130.45 -29.58
CA SER A 181 30.94 129.64 -29.85
C SER A 181 31.30 128.17 -30.17
N LYS A 182 32.32 127.97 -31.01
CA LYS A 182 32.80 126.62 -31.37
C LYS A 182 33.45 125.89 -30.20
N LEU A 183 34.21 126.60 -29.37
CA LEU A 183 34.86 126.04 -28.19
C LEU A 183 33.82 125.60 -27.15
N SER A 184 32.84 126.46 -26.84
CA SER A 184 31.70 126.13 -25.96
C SER A 184 30.88 124.95 -26.49
N GLN A 185 30.60 124.91 -27.80
CA GLN A 185 29.90 123.78 -28.41
C GLN A 185 30.68 122.46 -28.27
N THR A 186 32.01 122.53 -28.32
CA THR A 186 32.88 121.35 -28.24
C THR A 186 32.97 120.85 -26.80
N ILE A 187 33.13 121.75 -25.83
CA ILE A 187 33.07 121.42 -24.39
C ILE A 187 31.72 120.76 -24.05
N SER A 188 30.60 121.32 -24.52
CA SER A 188 29.27 120.74 -24.29
C SER A 188 29.11 119.33 -24.87
N LYS A 189 29.72 119.03 -26.02
CA LYS A 189 29.72 117.67 -26.60
C LYS A 189 30.57 116.71 -25.79
N LEU A 190 31.72 117.15 -25.27
CA LEU A 190 32.56 116.32 -24.40
C LEU A 190 31.84 116.04 -23.07
N ASP A 191 31.15 117.04 -22.50
CA ASP A 191 30.30 116.88 -21.31
C ASP A 191 29.17 115.86 -21.54
N GLU A 192 28.53 115.87 -22.72
CA GLU A 192 27.52 114.87 -23.07
C GLU A 192 28.11 113.44 -23.15
N ILE A 193 29.32 113.28 -23.68
CA ILE A 193 30.00 111.98 -23.77
C ILE A 193 30.37 111.45 -22.37
N ILE A 194 30.89 112.33 -21.50
CA ILE A 194 31.23 111.98 -20.11
C ILE A 194 29.94 111.62 -19.33
N SER A 195 28.89 112.42 -19.49
CA SER A 195 27.61 112.19 -18.81
C SER A 195 26.87 110.96 -19.32
N ARG A 196 27.03 110.51 -20.58
CA ARG A 196 26.49 109.21 -21.02
C ARG A 196 27.10 108.02 -20.29
N LYS A 197 28.35 108.12 -19.82
CA LYS A 197 28.98 107.09 -18.99
C LYS A 197 28.49 107.14 -17.55
N GLU A 198 28.37 108.33 -16.96
CA GLU A 198 27.88 108.47 -15.56
C GLU A 198 26.36 108.28 -15.44
N GLY A 199 25.62 108.59 -16.50
CA GLY A 199 24.17 108.45 -16.64
C GLY A 199 23.72 107.08 -17.14
N SER A 200 24.63 106.11 -17.36
CA SER A 200 24.24 104.70 -17.48
C SER A 200 23.90 104.12 -16.09
N SER A 201 22.95 104.75 -15.39
CA SER A 201 22.17 104.06 -14.37
C SER A 201 21.23 103.11 -15.09
N PHE A 202 21.76 101.98 -15.53
CA PHE A 202 21.00 100.85 -16.06
C PHE A 202 20.27 100.11 -14.92
N ASN A 203 19.76 100.83 -13.92
CA ASN A 203 19.60 100.29 -12.57
C ASN A 203 18.15 100.08 -12.11
N HIS A 204 17.12 100.24 -12.96
CA HIS A 204 15.75 99.98 -12.52
C HIS A 204 14.92 99.03 -13.40
N LYS A 205 15.12 98.96 -14.73
CA LYS A 205 14.39 97.97 -15.55
C LYS A 205 15.09 96.63 -15.69
N GLU A 206 16.43 96.62 -15.81
CA GLU A 206 17.20 95.37 -15.75
C GLU A 206 17.20 94.76 -14.35
N ASP A 207 17.19 95.57 -13.29
CA ASP A 207 17.16 95.06 -11.91
C ASP A 207 15.82 94.37 -11.58
N ASP A 208 14.70 94.90 -12.07
CA ASP A 208 13.38 94.26 -11.97
C ASP A 208 13.29 92.97 -12.81
N GLU A 209 13.83 92.96 -14.04
CA GLU A 209 13.88 91.76 -14.89
C GLU A 209 14.82 90.70 -14.31
N LEU A 210 15.95 91.12 -13.74
CA LEU A 210 16.92 90.25 -13.07
C LEU A 210 16.37 89.70 -11.76
N CYS A 211 15.59 90.48 -11.00
CA CYS A 211 14.84 89.99 -9.85
C CYS A 211 13.77 88.96 -10.25
N ARG A 212 12.97 89.23 -11.29
CA ARG A 212 11.98 88.26 -11.81
C ARG A 212 12.64 86.98 -12.32
N LEU A 213 13.78 87.10 -12.99
CA LEU A 213 14.56 85.96 -13.46
C LEU A 213 15.14 85.17 -12.27
N LYS A 214 15.66 85.86 -11.26
CA LYS A 214 16.17 85.26 -10.02
C LYS A 214 15.08 84.51 -9.26
N ASP A 215 13.89 85.09 -9.11
CA ASP A 215 12.74 84.45 -8.45
C ASP A 215 12.26 83.22 -9.23
N ARG A 216 12.26 83.30 -10.57
CA ARG A 216 11.94 82.15 -11.43
C ARG A 216 13.00 81.05 -11.34
N ILE A 217 14.28 81.41 -11.30
CA ILE A 217 15.38 80.45 -11.08
C ILE A 217 15.24 79.81 -9.69
N GLY A 218 14.94 80.59 -8.64
CA GLY A 218 14.69 80.07 -7.30
C GLY A 218 13.53 79.08 -7.27
N SER A 219 12.38 79.46 -7.85
CA SER A 219 11.21 78.58 -7.96
C SER A 219 11.51 77.29 -8.71
N LEU A 220 12.26 77.37 -9.83
CA LEU A 220 12.67 76.20 -10.60
C LEU A 220 13.67 75.31 -9.85
N LEU A 221 14.56 75.89 -9.05
CA LEU A 221 15.50 75.13 -8.20
C LEU A 221 14.75 74.38 -7.10
N ASP A 222 13.80 75.04 -6.42
CA ASP A 222 12.97 74.40 -5.40
C ASP A 222 12.10 73.28 -6.00
N GLU A 223 11.51 73.52 -7.17
CA GLU A 223 10.78 72.49 -7.91
C GLU A 223 11.69 71.32 -8.32
N ASN A 224 12.92 71.59 -8.78
CA ASN A 224 13.89 70.56 -9.14
C ASN A 224 14.25 69.70 -7.93
N GLU A 225 14.49 70.33 -6.77
CA GLU A 225 14.85 69.62 -5.54
C GLU A 225 13.67 68.79 -5.02
N HIS A 226 12.46 69.33 -5.08
CA HIS A 226 11.25 68.56 -4.77
C HIS A 226 11.08 67.35 -5.70
N LEU A 227 11.25 67.52 -7.01
CA LEU A 227 11.17 66.43 -7.99
C LEU A 227 12.25 65.37 -7.76
N ARG A 228 13.47 65.76 -7.38
CA ARG A 228 14.53 64.83 -6.97
C ARG A 228 14.12 64.03 -5.73
N GLY A 229 13.51 64.69 -4.74
CA GLY A 229 12.94 64.03 -3.56
C GLY A 229 11.88 62.99 -3.94
N LEU A 230 10.94 63.36 -4.82
CA LEU A 230 9.90 62.46 -5.33
C LEU A 230 10.51 61.27 -6.09
N LEU A 231 11.50 61.51 -6.95
CA LEU A 231 12.23 60.46 -7.68
C LEU A 231 12.99 59.53 -6.75
N ALA A 232 13.63 60.06 -5.70
CA ALA A 232 14.31 59.24 -4.70
C ALA A 232 13.32 58.34 -3.96
N ASN A 233 12.15 58.87 -3.58
CA ASN A 233 11.08 58.08 -2.95
C ASN A 233 10.55 57.00 -3.90
N LYS A 234 10.25 57.34 -5.15
CA LYS A 234 9.82 56.36 -6.16
C LYS A 234 10.88 55.30 -6.46
N ARG A 235 12.17 55.66 -6.44
CA ARG A 235 13.26 54.68 -6.57
C ARG A 235 13.32 53.73 -5.36
N LYS A 236 13.06 54.21 -4.13
CA LYS A 236 12.98 53.35 -2.94
C LYS A 236 11.77 52.41 -3.00
N GLU A 237 10.59 52.93 -3.34
CA GLU A 237 9.37 52.14 -3.53
C GLU A 237 9.59 51.04 -4.59
N ASN A 238 10.18 51.39 -5.73
CA ASN A 238 10.47 50.43 -6.79
C ASN A 238 11.44 49.32 -6.33
N LYS A 239 12.43 49.65 -5.50
CA LYS A 239 13.33 48.64 -4.90
C LYS A 239 12.59 47.70 -3.95
N GLN A 240 11.67 48.23 -3.13
CA GLN A 240 10.85 47.42 -2.22
C GLN A 240 9.87 46.50 -2.97
N LEU A 241 9.23 47.03 -4.02
CA LEU A 241 8.37 46.22 -4.89
C LEU A 241 9.19 45.14 -5.60
N ALA A 242 10.38 45.46 -6.09
CA ALA A 242 11.26 44.47 -6.71
C ALA A 242 11.64 43.35 -5.74
N SER A 243 11.99 43.66 -4.48
CA SER A 243 12.24 42.61 -3.47
C SER A 243 11.00 41.78 -3.19
N GLN A 244 9.84 42.41 -3.03
CA GLN A 244 8.57 41.68 -2.81
C GLN A 244 8.21 40.75 -3.97
N VAL A 245 8.44 41.16 -5.22
CA VAL A 245 8.20 40.31 -6.39
C VAL A 245 9.14 39.10 -6.40
N VAL A 246 10.42 39.29 -6.03
CA VAL A 246 11.39 38.19 -5.93
C VAL A 246 11.00 37.23 -4.82
N ASP A 247 10.64 37.73 -3.64
CA ASP A 247 10.21 36.92 -2.50
C ASP A 247 8.95 36.12 -2.84
N ALA A 248 7.92 36.79 -3.39
CA ALA A 248 6.69 36.15 -3.84
C ALA A 248 6.95 35.09 -4.92
N HIS A 249 7.89 35.34 -5.85
CA HIS A 249 8.26 34.36 -6.85
C HIS A 249 8.91 33.11 -6.21
N SER A 250 9.80 33.31 -5.24
CA SER A 250 10.45 32.24 -4.48
C SER A 250 9.41 31.40 -3.72
N ASP A 251 8.46 32.05 -3.04
CA ASP A 251 7.36 31.39 -2.32
C ASP A 251 6.50 30.55 -3.28
N ILE A 252 6.16 31.09 -4.46
CA ILE A 252 5.42 30.37 -5.50
C ILE A 252 6.22 29.16 -5.99
N MET A 253 7.53 29.28 -6.22
CA MET A 253 8.38 28.15 -6.63
C MET A 253 8.42 27.05 -5.55
N GLN A 254 8.60 27.43 -4.28
CA GLN A 254 8.58 26.47 -3.17
C GLN A 254 7.23 25.77 -3.03
N HIS A 255 6.14 26.52 -3.17
CA HIS A 255 4.79 25.96 -3.15
C HIS A 255 4.57 25.01 -4.33
N SER A 256 5.00 25.39 -5.55
CA SER A 256 4.91 24.54 -6.73
C SER A 256 5.70 23.23 -6.57
N LEU A 257 6.92 23.31 -6.02
CA LEU A 257 7.74 22.13 -5.71
C LEU A 257 7.05 21.22 -4.67
N SER A 258 6.53 21.81 -3.60
CA SER A 258 5.82 21.07 -2.54
C SER A 258 4.54 20.41 -3.07
N LYS A 259 3.78 21.12 -3.91
CA LYS A 259 2.60 20.60 -4.60
C LYS A 259 2.96 19.43 -5.51
N SER A 260 4.04 19.53 -6.29
CA SER A 260 4.51 18.42 -7.14
C SER A 260 4.91 17.19 -6.31
N LYS A 261 5.61 17.37 -5.18
CA LYS A 261 5.94 16.27 -4.25
C LYS A 261 4.69 15.59 -3.70
N LEU A 262 3.69 16.36 -3.28
CA LEU A 262 2.41 15.83 -2.81
C LEU A 262 1.66 15.09 -3.91
N LEU A 263 1.64 15.62 -5.13
CA LEU A 263 0.98 14.97 -6.27
C LEU A 263 1.62 13.60 -6.56
N ASN A 264 2.95 13.52 -6.58
CA ASN A 264 3.66 12.26 -6.74
C ASN A 264 3.37 11.26 -5.60
N GLN A 265 3.17 11.74 -4.37
CA GLN A 265 2.76 10.88 -3.25
C GLN A 265 1.33 10.37 -3.41
N VAL A 266 0.41 11.21 -3.87
CA VAL A 266 -0.97 10.81 -4.17
C VAL A 266 -0.99 9.75 -5.26
N ASP A 267 -0.26 9.93 -6.35
CA ASP A 267 -0.17 8.96 -7.44
C ASP A 267 0.40 7.61 -6.93
N LYS A 268 1.45 7.67 -6.10
CA LYS A 268 2.02 6.47 -5.47
C LYS A 268 1.01 5.74 -4.58
N LEU A 269 0.30 6.47 -3.71
CA LEU A 269 -0.72 5.89 -2.83
C LEU A 269 -1.91 5.33 -3.62
N SER A 270 -2.30 6.01 -4.71
CA SER A 270 -3.34 5.53 -5.61
C SER A 270 -2.95 4.20 -6.26
N GLY A 271 -1.70 4.04 -6.69
CA GLY A 271 -1.19 2.76 -7.20
C GLY A 271 -1.24 1.66 -6.14
N GLN A 272 -0.74 1.93 -4.93
CA GLN A 272 -0.78 0.97 -3.81
C GLN A 272 -2.20 0.56 -3.42
N LEU A 273 -3.16 1.48 -3.49
CA LEU A 273 -4.56 1.19 -3.22
C LEU A 273 -5.17 0.25 -4.28
N GLU A 274 -4.86 0.47 -5.56
CA GLU A 274 -5.34 -0.40 -6.64
C GLU A 274 -4.72 -1.79 -6.54
N ASP A 275 -3.43 -1.89 -6.22
CA ASP A 275 -2.75 -3.17 -5.97
C ASP A 275 -3.41 -3.94 -4.82
N LEU A 276 -3.68 -3.29 -3.68
CA LEU A 276 -4.36 -3.90 -2.53
C LEU A 276 -5.79 -4.34 -2.87
N LYS A 277 -6.49 -3.58 -3.71
CA LYS A 277 -7.83 -3.93 -4.17
C LYS A 277 -7.82 -5.16 -5.06
N ILE A 278 -6.84 -5.26 -5.97
CA ILE A 278 -6.64 -6.46 -6.80
C ILE A 278 -6.28 -7.66 -5.92
N GLU A 279 -5.35 -7.49 -4.97
CA GLU A 279 -4.94 -8.54 -4.04
C GLU A 279 -6.13 -9.06 -3.21
N SER A 280 -6.94 -8.16 -2.64
CA SER A 280 -8.16 -8.53 -1.92
C SER A 280 -9.13 -9.32 -2.80
N HIS A 281 -9.35 -8.87 -4.03
CA HIS A 281 -10.25 -9.56 -4.95
C HIS A 281 -9.74 -10.96 -5.33
N LEU A 282 -8.44 -11.09 -5.59
CA LEU A 282 -7.81 -12.40 -5.88
C LEU A 282 -7.91 -13.33 -4.68
N LYS A 283 -7.73 -12.81 -3.46
CA LYS A 283 -7.91 -13.58 -2.23
C LYS A 283 -9.34 -14.11 -2.10
N ASP A 284 -10.34 -13.25 -2.31
CA ASP A 284 -11.75 -13.65 -2.25
C ASP A 284 -12.08 -14.75 -3.30
N LEU A 285 -11.53 -14.62 -4.51
CA LEU A 285 -11.68 -15.63 -5.57
C LEU A 285 -11.00 -16.96 -5.21
N LEU A 286 -9.82 -16.91 -4.60
CA LEU A 286 -9.10 -18.09 -4.15
C LEU A 286 -9.88 -18.80 -3.03
N ASP A 287 -10.34 -18.07 -2.02
CA ASP A 287 -11.13 -18.61 -0.93
C ASP A 287 -12.42 -19.27 -1.47
N LEU A 288 -13.10 -18.64 -2.43
CA LEU A 288 -14.27 -19.21 -3.09
C LEU A 288 -13.94 -20.48 -3.91
N SER A 289 -12.77 -20.51 -4.57
CA SER A 289 -12.30 -21.68 -5.31
C SER A 289 -12.04 -22.85 -4.38
N VAL A 290 -11.34 -22.61 -3.27
CA VAL A 290 -11.04 -23.63 -2.26
C VAL A 290 -12.33 -24.17 -1.64
N LEU A 291 -13.27 -23.29 -1.27
CA LEU A 291 -14.56 -23.71 -0.74
C LEU A 291 -15.32 -24.58 -1.74
N ARG A 292 -15.36 -24.18 -3.01
CA ARG A 292 -16.02 -24.96 -4.07
C ARG A 292 -15.41 -26.35 -4.22
N GLU A 293 -14.09 -26.45 -4.20
CA GLU A 293 -13.39 -27.74 -4.28
C GLU A 293 -13.68 -28.62 -3.06
N VAL A 294 -13.62 -28.05 -1.86
CA VAL A 294 -13.94 -28.79 -0.62
C VAL A 294 -15.38 -29.30 -0.62
N PHE A 295 -16.35 -28.45 -0.97
CA PHE A 295 -17.75 -28.85 -1.05
C PHE A 295 -17.99 -29.87 -2.16
N GLY A 296 -17.37 -29.71 -3.33
CA GLY A 296 -17.46 -30.70 -4.41
C GLY A 296 -16.89 -32.06 -3.98
N ASN A 297 -15.79 -32.08 -3.22
CA ASN A 297 -15.24 -33.32 -2.68
C ASN A 297 -16.18 -34.00 -1.67
N TYR A 298 -16.85 -33.24 -0.81
CA TYR A 298 -17.86 -33.77 0.11
C TYR A 298 -19.10 -34.29 -0.63
N GLU A 299 -19.56 -33.59 -1.66
CA GLU A 299 -20.69 -34.01 -2.50
C GLU A 299 -20.38 -35.35 -3.18
N ASN A 300 -19.20 -35.48 -3.79
CA ASN A 300 -18.73 -36.74 -4.38
C ASN A 300 -18.65 -37.87 -3.34
N GLN A 301 -18.13 -37.61 -2.12
CA GLN A 301 -18.07 -38.63 -1.06
C GLN A 301 -19.45 -39.08 -0.58
N ILE A 302 -20.41 -38.15 -0.51
CA ILE A 302 -21.80 -38.47 -0.16
C ILE A 302 -22.42 -39.33 -1.26
N ASP A 303 -22.21 -38.99 -2.52
CA ASP A 303 -22.71 -39.78 -3.66
C ASP A 303 -22.11 -41.19 -3.70
N ASP A 304 -20.80 -41.34 -3.49
CA ASP A 304 -20.12 -42.63 -3.38
C ASP A 304 -20.71 -43.46 -2.21
N SER A 305 -20.91 -42.84 -1.05
CA SER A 305 -21.49 -43.49 0.13
C SER A 305 -22.94 -43.91 -0.11
N ASN A 306 -23.74 -43.07 -0.78
CA ASN A 306 -25.12 -43.38 -1.14
C ASN A 306 -25.19 -44.55 -2.13
N GLN A 307 -24.26 -44.60 -3.09
CA GLN A 307 -24.17 -45.71 -4.03
C GLN A 307 -23.79 -47.02 -3.33
N GLU A 308 -22.86 -46.98 -2.38
CA GLU A 308 -22.51 -48.13 -1.54
C GLU A 308 -23.71 -48.57 -0.69
N GLU A 309 -24.43 -47.63 -0.05
CA GLU A 309 -25.65 -47.95 0.72
C GLU A 309 -26.71 -48.61 -0.16
N TRP A 310 -26.93 -48.09 -1.37
CA TRP A 310 -27.87 -48.68 -2.33
C TRP A 310 -27.48 -50.12 -2.70
N PHE A 311 -26.21 -50.35 -3.00
CA PHE A 311 -25.70 -51.69 -3.32
C PHE A 311 -25.86 -52.67 -2.14
N LEU A 312 -25.52 -52.22 -0.92
CA LEU A 312 -25.66 -53.03 0.29
C LEU A 312 -27.13 -53.33 0.61
N ARG A 313 -28.04 -52.37 0.39
CA ARG A 313 -29.49 -52.59 0.52
C ARG A 313 -30.00 -53.64 -0.46
N ASP A 314 -29.58 -53.57 -1.72
CA ASP A 314 -29.98 -54.54 -2.75
C ASP A 314 -29.48 -55.96 -2.42
N LEU A 315 -28.21 -56.08 -2.01
CA LEU A 315 -27.62 -57.34 -1.55
C LEU A 315 -28.33 -57.89 -0.31
N LEU A 316 -28.71 -57.02 0.64
CA LEU A 316 -29.46 -57.42 1.83
C LEU A 316 -30.84 -57.95 1.46
N MET A 317 -31.55 -57.30 0.53
CA MET A 317 -32.83 -57.77 0.01
C MET A 317 -32.70 -59.14 -0.67
N GLU A 318 -31.66 -59.36 -1.48
CA GLU A 318 -31.39 -60.66 -2.11
C GLU A 318 -31.14 -61.75 -1.06
N LYS A 319 -30.36 -61.44 -0.01
CA LYS A 319 -30.07 -62.39 1.07
C LYS A 319 -31.29 -62.69 1.92
N GLU A 320 -32.12 -61.70 2.21
CA GLU A 320 -33.38 -61.90 2.92
C GLU A 320 -34.31 -62.82 2.14
N GLU A 321 -34.39 -62.66 0.82
CA GLU A 321 -35.20 -63.53 -0.03
C GLU A 321 -34.65 -64.97 -0.08
N GLN A 322 -33.32 -65.14 -0.19
CA GLN A 322 -32.68 -66.46 -0.08
C GLN A 322 -33.01 -67.15 1.25
N ILE A 323 -32.96 -66.43 2.36
CA ILE A 323 -33.34 -66.96 3.69
C ILE A 323 -34.83 -67.32 3.73
N ARG A 324 -35.71 -66.48 3.16
CA ARG A 324 -37.16 -66.72 3.10
C ARG A 324 -37.46 -68.04 2.36
N VAL A 325 -36.82 -68.25 1.21
CA VAL A 325 -36.93 -69.49 0.42
C VAL A 325 -36.42 -70.70 1.22
N MET A 326 -35.19 -70.65 1.74
CA MET A 326 -34.63 -71.75 2.53
C MET A 326 -35.46 -72.09 3.77
N SER A 327 -36.00 -71.07 4.46
CA SER A 327 -36.89 -71.28 5.61
C SER A 327 -38.18 -71.97 5.18
N GLY A 328 -38.76 -71.57 4.04
CA GLY A 328 -39.93 -72.23 3.45
C GLY A 328 -39.67 -73.70 3.13
N GLU A 329 -38.55 -74.01 2.47
CA GLU A 329 -38.12 -75.38 2.17
C GLU A 329 -37.91 -76.20 3.44
N LYS A 330 -37.26 -75.63 4.46
CA LYS A 330 -37.06 -76.28 5.76
C LYS A 330 -38.38 -76.61 6.44
N HIS A 331 -39.37 -75.71 6.39
CA HIS A 331 -40.70 -75.97 6.93
C HIS A 331 -41.41 -77.10 6.17
N LYS A 332 -41.30 -77.13 4.85
CA LYS A 332 -41.86 -78.20 4.02
C LYS A 332 -41.22 -79.57 4.33
N LEU A 333 -39.89 -79.63 4.37
CA LEU A 333 -39.16 -80.85 4.73
C LEU A 333 -39.50 -81.33 6.14
N LYS A 334 -39.65 -80.40 7.10
CA LYS A 334 -40.11 -80.75 8.45
C LYS A 334 -41.49 -81.39 8.42
N TYR A 335 -42.44 -80.81 7.69
CA TYR A 335 -43.79 -81.35 7.56
C TYR A 335 -43.81 -82.74 6.88
N GLU A 336 -43.00 -82.94 5.84
CA GLU A 336 -42.84 -84.25 5.20
C GLU A 336 -42.19 -85.28 6.15
N ASN A 337 -41.17 -84.89 6.91
CA ASN A 337 -40.54 -85.74 7.91
C ASN A 337 -41.51 -86.12 9.04
N ASP A 338 -42.31 -85.18 9.54
CA ASP A 338 -43.31 -85.44 10.58
C ASP A 338 -44.38 -86.43 10.08
N GLN A 339 -44.80 -86.33 8.81
CA GLN A 339 -45.67 -87.33 8.18
C GLN A 339 -45.01 -88.71 8.08
N LEU A 340 -43.74 -88.77 7.63
CA LEU A 340 -43.00 -90.04 7.56
C LEU A 340 -42.83 -90.69 8.93
N VAL A 341 -42.52 -89.92 9.97
CA VAL A 341 -42.44 -90.39 11.36
C VAL A 341 -43.80 -90.91 11.82
N SER A 342 -44.89 -90.22 11.50
CA SER A 342 -46.25 -90.68 11.83
C SER A 342 -46.61 -92.00 11.13
N ILE A 343 -46.27 -92.16 9.84
CA ILE A 343 -46.50 -93.40 9.09
C ILE A 343 -45.65 -94.53 9.67
N ALA A 344 -44.35 -94.30 9.85
CA ALA A 344 -43.43 -95.30 10.41
C ALA A 344 -43.85 -95.71 11.83
N GLY A 345 -44.30 -94.75 12.66
CA GLY A 345 -44.84 -95.02 13.99
C GLY A 345 -46.09 -95.89 13.93
N SER A 346 -47.06 -95.57 13.04
CA SER A 346 -48.27 -96.38 12.86
C SER A 346 -47.96 -97.79 12.37
N THR A 347 -47.04 -97.94 11.41
CA THR A 347 -46.63 -99.25 10.89
C THR A 347 -45.90 -100.07 11.95
N LEU A 348 -45.08 -99.44 12.79
CA LEU A 348 -44.40 -100.12 13.89
C LEU A 348 -45.40 -100.61 14.94
N VAL A 349 -46.40 -99.80 15.31
CA VAL A 349 -47.48 -100.20 16.22
C VAL A 349 -48.25 -101.38 15.64
N GLN A 350 -48.62 -101.33 14.36
CA GLN A 350 -49.30 -102.45 13.70
C GLN A 350 -48.46 -103.74 13.71
N HIS A 351 -47.17 -103.66 13.38
CA HIS A 351 -46.28 -104.82 13.47
C HIS A 351 -46.12 -105.34 14.90
N HIS A 352 -46.15 -104.47 15.90
CA HIS A 352 -46.09 -104.88 17.30
C HIS A 352 -47.36 -105.63 17.71
N GLU A 353 -48.54 -105.14 17.32
CA GLU A 353 -49.82 -105.83 17.54
C GLU A 353 -49.86 -107.19 16.82
N GLU A 354 -49.40 -107.28 15.57
CA GLU A 354 -49.28 -108.54 14.84
C GLU A 354 -48.32 -109.53 15.51
N PHE A 355 -47.18 -109.03 16.02
CA PHE A 355 -46.22 -109.84 16.76
C PHE A 355 -46.82 -110.36 18.08
N ASP A 356 -47.55 -109.52 18.81
CA ASP A 356 -48.22 -109.92 20.05
C ASP A 356 -49.27 -111.01 19.79
N LEU A 357 -50.07 -110.89 18.72
CA LEU A 357 -50.99 -111.95 18.28
C LEU A 357 -50.26 -113.27 18.00
N VAL A 358 -49.16 -113.24 17.25
CA VAL A 358 -48.37 -114.44 16.95
C VAL A 358 -47.78 -115.04 18.23
N ASN A 359 -47.34 -114.20 19.17
CA ASN A 359 -46.80 -114.66 20.45
C ASN A 359 -47.89 -115.31 21.32
N ASP A 360 -49.10 -114.75 21.34
CA ASP A 360 -50.26 -115.33 22.04
C ASP A 360 -50.66 -116.68 21.42
N GLU A 361 -50.73 -116.78 20.08
CA GLU A 361 -50.97 -118.04 19.38
C GLU A 361 -49.89 -119.09 19.71
N LEU A 362 -48.62 -118.67 19.70
CA LEU A 362 -47.50 -119.54 20.03
C LEU A 362 -47.58 -120.02 21.49
N SER A 363 -47.99 -119.16 22.42
CA SER A 363 -48.24 -119.52 23.82
C SER A 363 -49.34 -120.58 23.95
N MET A 364 -50.47 -120.39 23.25
CA MET A 364 -51.56 -121.37 23.16
C MET A 364 -51.10 -122.71 22.59
N PHE A 365 -50.29 -122.71 21.52
CA PHE A 365 -49.72 -123.95 20.98
C PHE A 365 -48.78 -124.61 21.98
N ARG A 366 -47.99 -123.84 22.73
CA ARG A 366 -47.11 -124.37 23.77
C ARG A 366 -47.91 -125.08 24.86
N GLU A 367 -49.00 -124.49 25.31
CA GLU A 367 -49.93 -125.09 26.27
C GLU A 367 -50.54 -126.39 25.73
N LYS A 368 -51.04 -126.37 24.47
CA LYS A 368 -51.55 -127.57 23.78
C LYS A 368 -50.53 -128.70 23.70
N VAL A 369 -49.26 -128.38 23.43
CA VAL A 369 -48.17 -129.36 23.41
C VAL A 369 -47.96 -129.95 24.81
N CYS A 370 -47.95 -129.12 25.86
CA CYS A 370 -47.85 -129.60 27.24
C CYS A 370 -49.03 -130.51 27.63
N GLU A 371 -50.27 -130.17 27.23
CA GLU A 371 -51.45 -131.04 27.42
C GLU A 371 -51.26 -132.40 26.73
N GLN A 372 -50.78 -132.41 25.49
CA GLN A 372 -50.51 -133.63 24.74
C GLN A 372 -49.39 -134.47 25.36
N GLU A 373 -48.30 -133.84 25.82
CA GLU A 373 -47.20 -134.52 26.51
C GLU A 373 -47.67 -135.20 27.80
N LEU A 374 -48.55 -134.55 28.57
CA LEU A 374 -49.18 -135.15 29.76
C LEU A 374 -50.01 -136.38 29.42
N LEU A 375 -50.87 -136.30 28.39
CA LEU A 375 -51.67 -137.43 27.92
C LEU A 375 -50.79 -138.61 27.45
N ILE A 376 -49.70 -138.32 26.73
CA ILE A 376 -48.74 -139.35 26.31
C ILE A 376 -48.08 -140.02 27.53
N LEU A 377 -47.71 -139.25 28.55
CA LEU A 377 -47.14 -139.78 29.79
C LEU A 377 -48.13 -140.67 30.54
N GLU A 378 -49.39 -140.26 30.64
CA GLU A 378 -50.47 -141.05 31.25
C GLU A 378 -50.68 -142.39 30.51
N PHE A 379 -50.87 -142.34 29.19
CA PHE A 379 -51.02 -143.54 28.36
C PHE A 379 -49.81 -144.48 28.45
N LYS A 380 -48.60 -143.92 28.50
CA LYS A 380 -47.37 -144.71 28.69
C LYS A 380 -47.36 -145.39 30.06
N GLY A 381 -47.84 -144.72 31.11
CA GLY A 381 -48.04 -145.29 32.45
C GLY A 381 -49.03 -146.46 32.42
N GLU A 382 -50.20 -146.26 31.82
CA GLU A 382 -51.22 -147.31 31.66
C GLU A 382 -50.71 -148.51 30.87
N SER A 383 -50.03 -148.28 29.74
CA SER A 383 -49.43 -149.32 28.92
C SER A 383 -48.36 -150.12 29.67
N ASN A 384 -47.51 -149.45 30.46
CA ASN A 384 -46.54 -150.13 31.32
C ASN A 384 -47.23 -150.97 32.40
N SER A 385 -48.30 -150.46 33.01
CA SER A 385 -49.13 -151.21 33.96
C SER A 385 -49.74 -152.46 33.32
N MET A 386 -50.33 -152.31 32.13
CA MET A 386 -50.90 -153.42 31.35
C MET A 386 -49.85 -154.48 31.02
N LYS A 387 -48.65 -154.03 30.60
CA LYS A 387 -47.50 -154.91 30.34
C LYS A 387 -47.11 -155.70 31.59
N SER A 388 -47.10 -155.07 32.77
CA SER A 388 -46.85 -155.74 34.05
C SER A 388 -47.91 -156.80 34.36
N CYS A 389 -49.20 -156.46 34.25
CA CYS A 389 -50.30 -157.42 34.44
C CYS A 389 -50.18 -158.63 33.50
N LEU A 390 -49.81 -158.41 32.23
CA LEU A 390 -49.60 -159.50 31.28
C LEU A 390 -48.41 -160.39 31.67
N TYR A 391 -47.31 -159.82 32.18
CA TYR A 391 -46.19 -160.62 32.70
C TYR A 391 -46.58 -161.44 33.92
N GLU A 392 -47.35 -160.87 34.84
CA GLU A 392 -47.87 -161.60 36.01
C GLU A 392 -48.81 -162.74 35.58
N ALA A 393 -49.72 -162.50 34.64
CA ALA A 393 -50.59 -163.53 34.08
C ALA A 393 -49.79 -164.64 33.40
N LEU A 394 -48.73 -164.31 32.64
CA LEU A 394 -47.81 -165.27 32.06
C LEU A 394 -47.10 -166.13 33.12
N GLN A 395 -46.68 -165.52 34.23
CA GLN A 395 -46.10 -166.27 35.35
C GLN A 395 -47.12 -167.21 35.98
N GLN A 396 -48.37 -166.79 36.20
CA GLN A 396 -49.41 -167.67 36.73
C GLN A 396 -49.72 -168.86 35.79
N ILE A 397 -49.75 -168.62 34.47
CA ILE A 397 -49.89 -169.70 33.49
C ILE A 397 -48.73 -170.71 33.62
N HIS A 398 -47.50 -170.23 33.85
CA HIS A 398 -46.35 -171.12 34.04
C HIS A 398 -46.50 -171.99 35.30
N VAL A 399 -46.99 -171.41 36.41
CA VAL A 399 -47.27 -172.15 37.65
C VAL A 399 -48.32 -173.24 37.42
N CYS A 400 -49.48 -172.89 36.83
CA CYS A 400 -50.51 -173.88 36.47
C CYS A 400 -49.96 -174.99 35.57
N LYS A 401 -49.11 -174.64 34.59
CA LYS A 401 -48.47 -175.63 33.71
C LYS A 401 -47.62 -176.61 34.51
N GLN A 402 -46.89 -176.14 35.52
CA GLN A 402 -46.05 -176.98 36.38
C GLN A 402 -46.88 -177.89 37.30
N GLU A 403 -47.99 -177.40 37.84
CA GLU A 403 -48.96 -178.22 38.59
C GLU A 403 -49.57 -179.33 37.72
N ILE A 404 -49.95 -179.03 36.46
CA ILE A 404 -50.45 -180.03 35.51
C ILE A 404 -49.40 -181.12 35.27
N TYR A 405 -48.12 -180.76 35.12
CA TYR A 405 -47.05 -181.75 35.00
C TYR A 405 -46.97 -182.65 36.24
N GLY A 406 -47.04 -182.08 37.44
CA GLY A 406 -47.03 -182.86 38.70
C GLY A 406 -48.22 -183.81 38.83
N LEU A 407 -49.43 -183.36 38.52
CA LEU A 407 -50.63 -184.20 38.54
C LEU A 407 -50.55 -185.34 37.51
N THR A 408 -50.01 -185.06 36.32
CA THR A 408 -49.84 -186.07 35.26
C THR A 408 -48.90 -187.20 35.70
N GLU A 409 -47.80 -186.87 36.39
CA GLU A 409 -46.84 -187.85 36.93
C GLU A 409 -47.45 -188.74 38.03
N THR A 410 -48.29 -188.17 38.90
CA THR A 410 -49.02 -188.96 39.90
C THR A 410 -50.02 -189.92 39.28
N LEU A 411 -50.70 -189.51 38.20
CA LEU A 411 -51.66 -190.34 37.49
C LEU A 411 -51.00 -191.54 36.79
N THR A 412 -49.86 -191.32 36.12
CA THR A 412 -49.09 -192.40 35.49
C THR A 412 -48.58 -193.40 36.53
N SER A 413 -48.13 -192.92 37.69
CA SER A 413 -47.69 -193.79 38.79
C SER A 413 -48.83 -194.67 39.33
N MET A 414 -50.03 -194.11 39.52
CA MET A 414 -51.23 -194.88 39.91
C MET A 414 -51.66 -195.88 38.84
N SER A 415 -51.55 -195.52 37.56
CA SER A 415 -51.93 -196.41 36.45
C SER A 415 -51.06 -197.65 36.37
N VAL A 416 -49.77 -197.56 36.73
CA VAL A 416 -48.85 -198.72 36.75
C VAL A 416 -49.21 -199.68 37.90
N ALA A 417 -49.46 -199.15 39.10
CA ALA A 417 -49.82 -199.97 40.28
C ALA A 417 -51.14 -200.76 40.09
N LEU A 418 -52.08 -200.20 39.31
CA LEU A 418 -53.35 -200.87 39.01
C LEU A 418 -53.17 -202.08 38.10
N GLU A 419 -52.23 -202.04 37.16
CA GLU A 419 -52.03 -203.12 36.20
C GLU A 419 -51.32 -204.33 36.85
N GLU A 420 -50.39 -204.08 37.78
CA GLU A 420 -49.78 -205.13 38.61
C GLU A 420 -50.84 -205.87 39.47
N ALA A 421 -51.85 -205.17 39.97
CA ALA A 421 -52.94 -205.76 40.74
C ALA A 421 -53.87 -206.65 39.90
N LYS A 422 -54.05 -206.33 38.60
CA LYS A 422 -54.87 -207.15 37.70
C LYS A 422 -54.19 -208.48 37.35
N GLU A 423 -52.87 -208.48 37.18
CA GLU A 423 -52.12 -209.67 36.78
C GLU A 423 -52.08 -210.72 37.91
N GLN A 424 -52.00 -210.27 39.17
CA GLN A 424 -52.11 -211.12 40.37
C GLN A 424 -53.48 -211.85 40.43
N ASN A 425 -54.59 -211.18 40.10
CA ASN A 425 -55.93 -211.76 40.14
C ASN A 425 -56.15 -212.83 39.06
N ALA A 426 -55.57 -212.68 37.87
CA ALA A 426 -55.71 -213.63 36.77
C ALA A 426 -55.03 -214.99 37.07
N SER A 427 -53.95 -214.99 37.85
CA SER A 427 -53.23 -216.19 38.26
C SER A 427 -54.04 -217.07 39.22
N LEU A 428 -54.83 -216.48 40.12
CA LEU A 428 -55.54 -217.20 41.17
C LEU A 428 -56.76 -217.97 40.62
N ASP A 429 -57.41 -217.43 39.58
CA ASP A 429 -58.61 -217.99 38.95
C ASP A 429 -58.34 -219.21 38.06
N ALA A 430 -57.09 -219.42 37.62
CA ALA A 430 -56.70 -220.56 36.81
C ALA A 430 -56.57 -221.84 37.66
N THR A 431 -56.06 -221.73 38.89
CA THR A 431 -55.83 -222.88 39.78
C THR A 431 -57.14 -223.47 40.33
N ILE A 432 -58.19 -222.64 40.47
CA ILE A 432 -59.50 -223.06 40.99
C ILE A 432 -60.26 -223.97 39.99
N ARG A 433 -59.98 -223.87 38.70
CA ARG A 433 -60.79 -224.52 37.64
C ARG A 433 -60.44 -226.00 37.41
N GLU A 434 -59.31 -226.49 37.91
CA GLU A 434 -58.81 -227.83 37.58
C GLU A 434 -59.19 -228.93 38.62
N MET A 435 -59.57 -228.55 39.85
CA MET A 435 -59.72 -229.50 40.98
C MET A 435 -61.12 -230.13 41.23
N LYS A 436 -62.06 -230.20 40.28
CA LYS A 436 -63.39 -230.86 40.55
C LYS A 436 -63.99 -231.71 39.41
N LYS A 437 -63.99 -233.05 39.60
CA LYS A 437 -64.94 -234.07 39.04
C LYS A 437 -65.23 -235.13 40.14
N THR A 438 -66.53 -235.42 40.41
CA THR A 438 -67.27 -236.51 41.16
C THR A 438 -66.51 -237.63 41.95
N PRO A 439 -67.15 -238.47 42.85
CA PRO A 439 -67.98 -238.25 44.06
C PRO A 439 -67.65 -239.17 45.31
N VAL A 440 -67.92 -238.69 46.57
CA VAL A 440 -68.44 -239.40 47.82
C VAL A 440 -67.55 -240.49 48.53
N PRO A 441 -67.62 -240.86 49.87
CA PRO A 441 -68.27 -240.34 51.12
C PRO A 441 -67.37 -240.26 52.42
N CYS A 442 -67.95 -239.70 53.51
CA CYS A 442 -67.83 -240.06 54.95
C CYS A 442 -66.58 -239.79 55.85
N ILE A 443 -66.91 -239.25 57.05
CA ILE A 443 -66.41 -239.55 58.41
C ILE A 443 -65.20 -238.75 59.00
N ASP A 444 -65.52 -238.12 60.14
CA ASP A 444 -64.78 -237.85 61.38
C ASP A 444 -63.46 -237.05 61.46
N SER A 445 -63.63 -235.89 62.11
CA SER A 445 -62.99 -235.45 63.38
C SER A 445 -61.48 -235.19 63.49
N HIS A 446 -61.21 -233.92 63.83
CA HIS A 446 -60.32 -233.42 64.89
C HIS A 446 -58.80 -233.63 64.82
N SER A 447 -58.09 -232.53 64.56
CA SER A 447 -57.13 -231.85 65.46
C SER A 447 -56.42 -230.78 64.61
N GLY A 448 -56.51 -229.47 64.89
CA GLY A 448 -56.01 -228.78 66.09
C GLY A 448 -54.59 -228.29 65.77
N HIS A 449 -54.27 -226.99 65.67
CA HIS A 449 -54.11 -225.92 66.69
C HIS A 449 -53.05 -224.96 66.08
N ALA A 450 -52.80 -223.69 66.43
CA ALA A 450 -53.28 -222.62 67.33
C ALA A 450 -52.36 -221.40 66.97
N GLY A 451 -52.60 -220.12 67.23
CA GLY A 451 -53.63 -219.31 67.90
C GLY A 451 -53.50 -217.86 67.36
N HIS A 452 -54.28 -216.83 67.72
CA HIS A 452 -55.18 -216.54 68.85
C HIS A 452 -56.35 -215.69 68.28
N LEU A 453 -57.64 -215.97 68.55
CA LEU A 453 -58.43 -215.72 69.79
C LEU A 453 -58.53 -214.20 70.08
N GLU A 454 -59.67 -213.57 70.34
CA GLU A 454 -61.04 -213.99 70.69
C GLU A 454 -61.91 -212.72 70.82
N PHE A 455 -63.23 -212.88 70.91
CA PHE A 455 -64.17 -211.92 71.57
C PHE A 455 -64.35 -210.53 70.93
N ASP A 456 -65.46 -210.30 70.24
CA ASP A 456 -66.61 -209.66 70.93
C ASP A 456 -67.81 -209.38 70.01
N LEU A 457 -68.84 -210.19 70.24
CA LEU A 457 -70.25 -209.91 69.98
C LEU A 457 -70.81 -208.78 70.88
N VAL A 458 -69.93 -207.92 71.42
CA VAL A 458 -70.22 -206.76 72.28
C VAL A 458 -69.74 -205.44 71.64
N SER A 459 -69.09 -205.47 70.46
CA SER A 459 -68.44 -204.28 69.88
C SER A 459 -69.24 -203.52 68.81
N MET A 460 -70.41 -204.00 68.37
CA MET A 460 -71.29 -203.21 67.49
C MET A 460 -72.12 -202.15 68.24
N GLU A 461 -72.26 -202.27 69.56
CA GLU A 461 -72.96 -201.27 70.39
C GLU A 461 -72.03 -200.14 70.86
N LYS A 462 -70.71 -200.40 70.91
CA LYS A 462 -69.68 -199.36 71.07
C LYS A 462 -69.41 -198.57 69.79
N LEU A 463 -69.56 -199.18 68.61
CA LEU A 463 -69.52 -198.44 67.34
C LEU A 463 -70.70 -197.47 67.22
N SER A 464 -71.87 -197.80 67.81
CA SER A 464 -73.02 -196.89 67.90
C SER A 464 -72.80 -195.75 68.90
N LYS A 465 -72.05 -195.99 70.00
CA LYS A 465 -71.74 -194.98 71.01
C LYS A 465 -70.56 -194.07 70.61
N GLU A 466 -69.52 -194.59 69.95
CA GLU A 466 -68.39 -193.78 69.47
C GLU A 466 -68.69 -193.05 68.16
N TYR A 467 -69.56 -193.59 67.28
CA TYR A 467 -70.06 -192.81 66.14
C TYR A 467 -70.98 -191.68 66.60
N SER A 468 -71.84 -191.90 67.61
CA SER A 468 -72.64 -190.82 68.21
C SER A 468 -71.79 -189.79 68.97
N ASP A 469 -70.68 -190.19 69.61
CA ASP A 469 -69.74 -189.27 70.29
C ASP A 469 -68.81 -188.54 69.31
N PHE A 470 -68.49 -189.13 68.15
CA PHE A 470 -67.77 -188.48 67.05
C PHE A 470 -68.69 -187.52 66.29
N GLU A 471 -69.93 -187.90 66.02
CA GLU A 471 -70.94 -187.05 65.40
C GLU A 471 -71.35 -185.89 66.32
N SER A 472 -71.43 -186.11 67.64
CA SER A 472 -71.64 -185.03 68.63
C SER A 472 -70.42 -184.10 68.74
N ARG A 473 -69.17 -184.62 68.69
CA ARG A 473 -67.95 -183.80 68.68
C ARG A 473 -67.75 -183.05 67.36
N LEU A 474 -68.11 -183.64 66.22
CA LEU A 474 -68.04 -183.01 64.91
C LEU A 474 -69.14 -181.95 64.77
N ALA A 475 -70.36 -182.21 65.23
CA ALA A 475 -71.44 -181.23 65.27
C ALA A 475 -71.12 -180.07 66.24
N GLN A 476 -70.46 -180.34 67.38
CA GLN A 476 -70.07 -179.30 68.33
C GLN A 476 -68.84 -178.50 67.86
N SER A 477 -67.89 -179.13 67.14
CA SER A 477 -66.76 -178.48 66.47
C SER A 477 -67.20 -177.62 65.27
N MET A 478 -68.11 -178.13 64.44
CA MET A 478 -68.72 -177.37 63.35
C MET A 478 -69.57 -176.22 63.88
N LYS A 479 -70.34 -176.39 64.97
CA LYS A 479 -71.10 -175.30 65.59
C LYS A 479 -70.18 -174.27 66.27
N GLN A 480 -69.04 -174.68 66.84
CA GLN A 480 -68.02 -173.74 67.35
C GLN A 480 -67.26 -173.01 66.22
N ASN A 481 -67.00 -173.66 65.08
CA ASN A 481 -66.40 -173.00 63.92
C ASN A 481 -67.41 -172.12 63.18
N GLU A 482 -68.69 -172.47 63.15
CA GLU A 482 -69.78 -171.65 62.61
C GLU A 482 -70.01 -170.43 63.52
N ILE A 483 -69.95 -170.57 64.85
CA ILE A 483 -69.95 -169.41 65.77
C ILE A 483 -68.69 -168.55 65.59
N ARG A 484 -67.49 -169.13 65.34
CA ARG A 484 -66.27 -168.35 65.05
C ARG A 484 -66.32 -167.65 63.68
N LEU A 485 -66.94 -168.26 62.67
CA LEU A 485 -67.17 -167.67 61.36
C LEU A 485 -68.27 -166.61 61.39
N ILE A 486 -69.34 -166.78 62.18
CA ILE A 486 -70.35 -165.75 62.43
C ILE A 486 -69.75 -164.58 63.24
N TYR A 487 -68.88 -164.83 64.22
CA TYR A 487 -68.24 -163.77 65.02
C TYR A 487 -67.19 -162.98 64.22
N LEU A 488 -66.57 -163.57 63.19
CA LEU A 488 -65.65 -162.84 62.28
C LEU A 488 -66.36 -162.24 61.06
N ALA A 489 -67.42 -162.86 60.54
CA ALA A 489 -68.29 -162.26 59.53
C ALA A 489 -69.08 -161.06 60.09
N MET A 490 -69.36 -161.00 61.40
CA MET A 490 -69.81 -159.78 62.08
C MET A 490 -68.71 -158.72 62.30
N ARG A 491 -67.44 -159.01 62.00
CA ARG A 491 -66.34 -158.02 62.06
C ARG A 491 -65.91 -157.49 60.68
N SER A 492 -66.49 -158.03 59.61
CA SER A 492 -66.53 -157.41 58.28
C SER A 492 -67.87 -157.78 57.65
N THR A 493 -68.99 -157.18 58.07
CA THR A 493 -69.66 -156.00 57.43
C THR A 493 -71.12 -155.90 57.99
N PRO A 494 -71.95 -154.85 57.82
CA PRO A 494 -71.80 -153.38 57.83
C PRO A 494 -72.73 -152.66 58.86
N PHE A 495 -72.36 -151.45 59.27
CA PHE A 495 -73.22 -150.26 59.23
C PHE A 495 -72.38 -149.13 58.63
#